data_AF-A0A920UE94-F1
#
_entry.id   AF-A0A920UE94-F1
#
_cell.length_a   1.000
_cell.length_b   1.000
_cell.length_c   1.000
_cell.angle_alpha   90.00
_cell.angle_beta   90.00
_cell.angle_gamma   90.00
#
_symmetry.space_group_name_H-M   'P 1'
#
loop_
_entity.id
_entity.type
_entity.pdbx_description
1 polymer ?
#
loop_
_entity_poly.entity_id
_entity_poly.type
_entity_poly.pdbx_seq_one_letter_code
_entity_poly.pdbx_strand_id
1 'polypeptide(L)'
;MTPKYKRILLKLSGETLGGEQGSGFDYDTIRSLAESVIAVHNLNVEVGIVIGGGNIFRGAKSTEGNIGRVAGDHMGMLATVINSICLQEMLEQRGF
;
A
#
# COMPACT_ATOMS: atom_id res chain seq x y z
N MET A 1 -18.15 -17.47 11.52
CA MET A 1 -16.90 -18.26 11.35
C MET A 1 -15.87 -17.67 12.30
N THR A 2 -15.14 -18.46 13.08
CA THR A 2 -14.12 -17.93 14.00
C THR A 2 -12.80 -17.76 13.23
N PRO A 3 -12.24 -16.54 13.12
CA PRO A 3 -10.99 -16.33 12.41
C PRO A 3 -9.82 -17.03 13.14
N LYS A 4 -8.91 -17.62 12.36
CA LYS A 4 -7.71 -18.29 12.90
C LYS A 4 -6.77 -17.33 13.63
N TYR A 5 -6.71 -16.08 13.21
CA TYR A 5 -5.83 -15.05 13.76
C TYR A 5 -6.66 -13.88 14.30
N LYS A 6 -6.33 -13.42 15.51
CA LYS A 6 -6.94 -12.23 16.11
C LYS A 6 -6.36 -10.91 15.56
N ARG A 7 -5.07 -10.92 15.22
CA ARG A 7 -4.34 -9.76 14.69
C ARG A 7 -3.44 -10.19 13.55
N ILE A 8 -3.39 -9.39 12.50
CA ILE A 8 -2.50 -9.60 11.35
C ILE A 8 -1.74 -8.32 11.01
N LEU A 9 -0.59 -8.50 10.36
CA LEU A 9 0.14 -7.43 9.68
C LEU A 9 0.15 -7.74 8.18
N LEU A 10 -0.63 -7.00 7.41
CA LEU A 10 -0.80 -7.17 5.98
C LEU A 10 0.29 -6.38 5.24
N LYS A 11 1.24 -7.08 4.61
CA LYS A 11 2.22 -6.46 3.73
C LYS A 11 1.68 -6.39 2.30
N LEU A 12 1.67 -5.19 1.75
CA LEU A 12 1.30 -4.89 0.37
C LEU A 12 2.50 -4.37 -0.41
N SER A 13 2.59 -4.74 -1.69
CA SER A 13 3.52 -4.09 -2.60
C SER A 13 2.94 -2.75 -3.06
N GLY A 14 3.80 -1.76 -3.33
CA GLY A 14 3.31 -0.48 -3.88
C GLY A 14 2.68 -0.69 -5.26
N GLU A 15 3.25 -1.59 -6.04
CA GLU A 15 2.78 -2.02 -7.36
C GLU A 15 1.33 -2.46 -7.37
N THR A 16 0.86 -3.09 -6.29
CA THR A 16 -0.53 -3.50 -6.15
C THR A 16 -1.49 -2.31 -6.28
N LEU A 17 -1.09 -1.13 -5.80
CA LEU A 17 -1.90 0.09 -5.91
C LEU A 17 -1.92 0.65 -7.34
N GLY A 18 -1.00 0.25 -8.21
CA GLY A 18 -0.95 0.64 -9.62
C GLY A 18 -1.74 -0.29 -10.55
N GLY A 19 -2.44 -1.29 -10.01
CA GLY A 19 -3.23 -2.25 -10.80
C GLY A 19 -2.39 -3.01 -11.82
N GLU A 20 -2.98 -3.26 -13.00
CA GLU A 20 -2.27 -3.94 -14.11
C GLU A 20 -1.06 -3.16 -14.63
N GLN A 21 -1.08 -1.83 -14.52
CA GLN A 21 0.03 -0.99 -14.97
C GLN A 21 1.23 -1.07 -14.02
N GLY A 22 1.02 -1.43 -12.75
CA GLY A 22 2.05 -1.55 -11.73
C GLY A 22 2.76 -0.22 -11.39
N SER A 23 2.20 0.91 -11.82
CA SER A 23 2.71 2.27 -11.58
C SER A 23 1.55 3.25 -11.38
N GLY A 24 1.80 4.35 -10.65
CA GLY A 24 0.75 5.33 -10.35
C GLY A 24 -0.32 4.76 -9.40
N PHE A 25 -1.56 5.23 -9.57
CA PHE A 25 -2.72 4.80 -8.78
C PHE A 25 -3.83 4.29 -9.68
N ASP A 26 -4.23 3.05 -9.46
CA ASP A 26 -5.47 2.48 -9.94
C ASP A 26 -6.49 2.53 -8.79
N TYR A 27 -7.36 3.53 -8.85
CA TYR A 27 -8.33 3.76 -7.79
C TYR A 27 -9.35 2.63 -7.62
N ASP A 28 -9.65 1.86 -8.67
CA ASP A 28 -10.57 0.73 -8.55
C ASP A 28 -9.90 -0.43 -7.81
N THR A 29 -8.63 -0.68 -8.09
CA THR A 29 -7.83 -1.65 -7.34
C THR A 29 -7.68 -1.25 -5.86
N ILE A 30 -7.36 0.00 -5.56
CA ILE A 30 -7.20 0.49 -4.18
C ILE A 30 -8.53 0.41 -3.43
N ARG A 31 -9.64 0.71 -4.12
CA ARG A 31 -11.00 0.62 -3.59
C ARG A 31 -11.37 -0.81 -3.17
N SER A 32 -11.11 -1.77 -4.05
CA SER A 32 -11.36 -3.19 -3.77
C SER A 32 -10.48 -3.72 -2.63
N LEU A 33 -9.23 -3.24 -2.54
CA LEU A 33 -8.35 -3.54 -1.42
C LEU A 33 -8.90 -3.01 -0.09
N ALA A 34 -9.36 -1.76 -0.07
CA ALA A 34 -9.99 -1.18 1.12
C ALA A 34 -11.21 -1.99 1.57
N GLU A 35 -12.08 -2.39 0.64
CA GLU A 35 -13.25 -3.26 0.92
C GLU A 35 -12.84 -4.61 1.52
N SER A 36 -11.75 -5.19 1.04
CA SER A 36 -11.20 -6.45 1.57
C SER A 36 -10.70 -6.28 3.02
N VAL A 37 -10.02 -5.18 3.31
CA VAL A 37 -9.55 -4.85 4.68
C VAL A 37 -10.73 -4.68 5.63
N ILE A 38 -11.75 -3.93 5.21
CA ILE A 38 -12.99 -3.70 5.98
C ILE A 38 -13.68 -5.03 6.27
N ALA A 39 -13.79 -5.91 5.26
CA ALA A 39 -14.39 -7.22 5.43
C ALA A 39 -13.66 -8.07 6.48
N VAL A 40 -12.32 -8.06 6.48
CA VAL A 40 -11.52 -8.77 7.49
C VAL A 40 -11.70 -8.17 8.88
N HIS A 41 -11.70 -6.84 9.00
CA HIS A 41 -11.94 -6.19 10.27
C HIS A 41 -13.33 -6.48 10.85
N ASN A 42 -14.35 -6.55 10.00
CA ASN A 42 -15.72 -6.91 10.41
C ASN A 42 -15.84 -8.34 10.97
N LEU A 43 -14.81 -9.18 10.79
CA LEU A 43 -14.68 -10.47 11.47
C LEU A 43 -14.08 -10.36 12.89
N ASN A 44 -13.92 -9.13 13.41
CA ASN A 44 -13.22 -8.79 14.66
C ASN A 44 -11.72 -9.13 14.63
N VAL A 45 -11.09 -8.96 13.47
CA VAL A 45 -9.62 -9.10 13.30
C VAL A 45 -8.97 -7.72 13.29
N GLU A 46 -7.94 -7.54 14.10
CA GLU A 46 -7.14 -6.32 14.12
C GLU A 46 -6.14 -6.33 12.96
N VAL A 47 -6.15 -5.29 12.11
CA VAL A 47 -5.34 -5.25 10.88
C VAL A 47 -4.36 -4.09 10.95
N GLY A 48 -3.06 -4.40 10.96
CA GLY A 48 -2.01 -3.45 10.60
C GLY A 48 -1.62 -3.60 9.13
N ILE A 49 -1.23 -2.51 8.46
CA ILE A 49 -0.86 -2.54 7.04
C ILE A 49 0.56 -1.97 6.86
N VAL A 50 1.37 -2.63 6.03
CA VAL A 50 2.67 -2.14 5.56
C VAL A 50 2.64 -2.06 4.05
N ILE A 51 2.87 -0.89 3.46
CA ILE A 51 2.78 -0.69 2.00
C ILE A 51 4.15 -0.27 1.44
N GLY A 52 4.58 -0.91 0.35
CA GLY A 52 5.77 -0.48 -0.41
C GLY A 52 5.50 0.75 -1.28
N GLY A 53 6.54 1.35 -1.87
CA GLY A 53 6.44 2.58 -2.70
C GLY A 53 6.69 2.37 -4.20
N GLY A 54 6.78 1.11 -4.66
CA GLY A 54 7.29 0.73 -5.98
C GLY A 54 6.46 1.19 -7.19
N ASN A 55 5.19 1.54 -6.99
CA ASN A 55 4.33 2.16 -8.00
C ASN A 55 4.69 3.64 -8.28
N ILE A 56 5.31 4.33 -7.32
CA ILE A 56 5.71 5.74 -7.45
C ILE A 56 7.21 5.83 -7.73
N PHE A 57 8.02 5.14 -6.92
CA PHE A 57 9.48 5.19 -7.03
C PHE A 57 10.11 3.80 -6.95
N ARG A 58 10.96 3.49 -7.94
CA ARG A 58 11.75 2.27 -7.98
C ARG A 58 13.23 2.60 -7.92
N GLY A 59 13.87 2.33 -6.77
CA GLY A 59 15.31 2.54 -6.58
C GLY A 59 16.19 1.78 -7.58
N ALA A 60 15.72 0.66 -8.12
CA ALA A 60 16.43 -0.11 -9.16
C ALA A 60 16.53 0.64 -10.51
N LYS A 61 15.65 1.62 -10.78
CA LYS A 61 15.78 2.49 -11.96
C LYS A 61 16.71 3.68 -11.69
N SER A 62 16.92 4.07 -10.43
CA SER A 62 17.86 5.13 -10.08
C SER A 62 19.32 4.67 -10.06
N THR A 63 19.60 3.37 -9.94
CA THR A 63 20.98 2.85 -10.02
C THR A 63 21.62 3.00 -11.40
N GLU A 64 20.83 3.28 -12.44
CA GLU A 64 21.30 3.63 -13.79
C GLU A 64 21.44 5.16 -14.00
N GLY A 65 21.16 6.00 -12.99
CA GLY A 65 21.06 7.45 -13.13
C GLY A 65 21.54 8.27 -11.93
N ASN A 66 21.52 9.61 -12.10
CA ASN A 66 22.15 10.66 -11.28
C ASN A 66 21.84 10.71 -9.77
N ILE A 67 21.04 9.77 -9.21
CA ILE A 67 20.59 9.79 -7.82
C ILE A 67 21.29 8.67 -7.04
N GLY A 68 22.04 9.05 -6.00
CA GLY A 68 22.70 8.08 -5.12
C GLY A 68 21.70 7.19 -4.37
N ARG A 69 22.10 5.95 -4.09
CA ARG A 69 21.26 4.92 -3.46
C ARG A 69 20.51 5.40 -2.21
N VAL A 70 21.19 6.11 -1.29
CA VAL A 70 20.59 6.61 -0.05
C VAL A 70 19.44 7.59 -0.33
N ALA A 71 19.64 8.51 -1.27
CA ALA A 71 18.59 9.43 -1.67
C ALA A 71 17.42 8.69 -2.32
N GLY A 72 17.70 7.68 -3.15
CA GLY A 72 16.67 6.80 -3.72
C GLY A 72 15.88 6.04 -2.66
N ASP A 73 16.51 5.52 -1.62
CA ASP A 73 15.83 4.83 -0.51
C ASP A 73 14.91 5.80 0.26
N HIS A 74 15.37 7.04 0.51
CA HIS A 74 14.51 8.09 1.09
C HIS A 74 13.30 8.41 0.22
N MET A 75 13.48 8.53 -1.10
CA MET A 75 12.38 8.74 -2.04
C MET A 75 11.40 7.57 -2.00
N GLY A 76 11.90 6.33 -1.90
CA GLY A 76 11.09 5.14 -1.71
C GLY A 76 10.29 5.15 -0.41
N MET A 77 10.87 5.61 0.70
CA MET A 77 10.15 5.76 1.98
C MET A 77 9.09 6.87 1.92
N LEU A 78 9.34 7.98 1.24
CA LEU A 78 8.30 9.00 1.03
C LEU A 78 7.15 8.46 0.16
N ALA A 79 7.46 7.64 -0.85
CA ALA A 79 6.44 6.96 -1.63
C ALA A 79 5.55 6.03 -0.79
N THR A 80 6.08 5.36 0.24
CA THR A 80 5.23 4.56 1.15
C THR A 80 4.26 5.43 1.94
N VAL A 81 4.68 6.64 2.35
CA VAL A 81 3.81 7.61 3.03
C VAL A 81 2.68 8.07 2.10
N ILE A 82 2.99 8.41 0.85
CA ILE A 82 1.98 8.83 -0.14
C ILE A 82 0.96 7.71 -0.37
N ASN A 83 1.43 6.48 -0.55
CA ASN A 83 0.55 5.31 -0.70
C ASN A 83 -0.34 5.07 0.53
N SER A 84 0.20 5.27 1.73
CA SER A 84 -0.53 5.11 2.99
C SER A 84 -1.65 6.14 3.11
N ILE A 85 -1.38 7.41 2.77
CA ILE A 85 -2.39 8.47 2.74
C ILE A 85 -3.51 8.12 1.74
N CYS A 86 -3.16 7.63 0.56
CA CYS A 86 -4.14 7.23 -0.44
C CYS A 86 -5.04 6.09 0.05
N LEU A 87 -4.48 5.04 0.66
CA LEU A 87 -5.28 3.95 1.21
C LEU A 87 -6.12 4.39 2.41
N GLN A 88 -5.57 5.24 3.28
CA GLN A 88 -6.29 5.81 4.42
C GLN A 88 -7.55 6.54 3.96
N GLU A 89 -7.44 7.45 2.99
CA GLU A 89 -8.59 8.17 2.44
C GLU A 89 -9.66 7.20 1.89
N MET A 90 -9.25 6.13 1.20
CA MET A 90 -10.18 5.14 0.65
C MET A 90 -10.90 4.31 1.73
N LEU A 91 -10.26 4.11 2.89
CA LEU A 91 -10.85 3.47 4.06
C LEU A 91 -11.82 4.43 4.78
N GLU A 92 -11.41 5.68 5.03
CA GLU A 92 -12.22 6.71 5.70
C GLU A 92 -13.51 7.00 4.92
N GLN A 93 -13.43 7.09 3.58
CA GLN A 93 -14.61 7.25 2.72
C GLN A 93 -15.63 6.11 2.84
N ARG A 94 -15.24 4.97 3.42
CA ARG A 94 -16.09 3.80 3.65
C ARG A 94 -16.53 3.65 5.11
N GLY A 95 -16.26 4.65 5.94
CA GLY A 95 -16.70 4.67 7.33
C GLY A 95 -15.77 3.95 8.31
N PHE A 96 -14.49 3.84 7.97
CA PHE A 96 -13.43 3.62 8.95
C PHE A 96 -13.01 4.91 9.65
#